data_AF-A0A3D1A3Q3-F1
#
_entry.id   AF-A0A3D1A3Q3-F1
#
_cell.length_a   1.000
_cell.length_b   1.000
_cell.length_c   1.000
_cell.angle_alpha   90.00
_cell.angle_beta   90.00
_cell.angle_gamma   90.00
#
_symmetry.space_group_name_H-M   'P 1'
#
loop_
_entity.id
_entity.type
_entity.pdbx_description
1 polymer ?
#
loop_
_entity_poly.entity_id
_entity_poly.type
_entity_poly.pdbx_seq_one_letter_code
_entity_poly.pdbx_strand_id
1 'polypeptide(L)' 'KFMHCLPAFHNADTKVGKQVSEQFGLTNGIEVTEEVFESPACIAFDQAENRMHTIKAVMVATLGR' A
#
# COMPACT_ATOMS: atom_id res chain seq x y z
N LYS A 1 5.47 -10.51 8.52
CA LYS A 1 4.38 -9.52 8.33
C LYS A 1 4.93 -8.41 7.45
N PHE A 2 4.21 -7.99 6.42
CA PHE A 2 4.59 -6.97 5.45
C PHE A 2 3.62 -5.79 5.55
N MET A 3 4.16 -4.57 5.45
CA MET A 3 3.43 -3.30 5.52
C MET A 3 3.90 -2.38 4.39
N HIS A 4 2.99 -1.61 3.83
CA HIS A 4 3.29 -0.64 2.79
C HIS A 4 2.28 0.51 2.85
N CYS A 5 2.76 1.75 2.82
CA CYS A 5 1.87 2.89 2.65
C CYS A 5 1.33 2.92 1.21
N LEU A 6 0.03 2.72 1.04
CA LEU A 6 -0.61 2.69 -0.29
C LEU A 6 -0.59 4.07 -0.99
N PRO A 7 -0.60 4.11 -2.34
CA PRO A 7 -0.68 2.98 -3.29
C PRO A 7 0.65 2.21 -3.44
N ALA A 8 0.56 1.00 -3.99
CA ALA A 8 1.68 0.10 -4.28
C ALA A 8 1.61 -0.37 -5.75
N PHE A 9 2.75 -0.51 -6.43
CA PHE A 9 2.89 -1.14 -7.75
C PHE A 9 3.34 -2.60 -7.58
N HIS A 10 2.43 -3.44 -7.09
CA HIS A 10 2.66 -4.87 -6.91
C HIS A 10 2.36 -5.70 -8.18
N ASN A 11 1.68 -5.09 -9.17
CA ASN A 11 1.39 -5.65 -10.49
C ASN A 11 1.31 -4.57 -11.59
N ALA A 12 0.91 -4.96 -12.80
CA ALA A 12 0.80 -4.09 -13.97
C ALA A 12 -0.63 -3.56 -14.25
N ASP A 13 -1.55 -3.62 -13.27
CA ASP A 13 -2.96 -3.24 -13.48
C ASP A 13 -3.19 -1.72 -13.49
N THR A 14 -2.18 -0.95 -13.09
CA THR A 14 -2.22 0.52 -13.15
C THR A 14 -1.54 1.04 -14.41
N LYS A 15 -2.00 2.18 -14.93
CA LYS A 15 -1.39 2.82 -16.12
C LYS A 15 0.12 3.03 -15.96
N VAL A 16 0.54 3.53 -14.80
CA VAL A 16 1.96 3.78 -14.50
C VAL A 16 2.71 2.49 -14.23
N GLY A 17 2.12 1.54 -13.47
CA GLY A 17 2.72 0.24 -13.22
C GLY A 17 3.02 -0.53 -14.50
N LYS A 18 2.10 -0.51 -15.48
CA LYS A 18 2.30 -1.13 -16.79
C LYS A 18 3.44 -0.48 -17.58
N GLN A 19 3.50 0.86 -17.62
CA GLN A 19 4.57 1.58 -18.32
C GLN A 19 5.95 1.25 -17.75
N VAL A 20 6.09 1.23 -16.43
CA VAL A 20 7.35 0.92 -15.77
C VAL A 20 7.71 -0.56 -15.93
N SER A 21 6.72 -1.45 -15.86
CA SER A 21 6.89 -2.88 -16.11
C SER A 21 7.45 -3.15 -17.52
N GLU A 22 6.89 -2.51 -18.55
CA GLU A 22 7.35 -2.64 -19.94
C GLU A 22 8.74 -2.01 -20.17
N GLN A 23 9.02 -0.86 -19.55
CA GLN A 23 10.29 -0.15 -19.73
C GLN A 23 11.47 -0.86 -19.05
N PHE A 24 11.24 -1.47 -17.88
CA PHE A 24 12.31 -2.03 -17.04
C PHE A 24 12.24 -3.56 -16.88
N GLY A 25 11.25 -4.22 -17.50
CA GLY A 25 11.08 -5.68 -17.43
C GLY A 25 10.58 -6.19 -16.07
N LEU A 26 9.94 -5.34 -15.27
CA LEU A 26 9.48 -5.67 -13.92
C LEU A 26 8.02 -6.16 -13.95
N THR A 27 7.80 -7.42 -14.30
CA THR A 27 6.45 -7.98 -14.57
C THR A 27 5.68 -8.40 -13.34
N ASN A 28 6.36 -8.77 -12.24
CA ASN A 28 5.72 -9.36 -11.05
C ASN A 28 5.66 -8.40 -9.85
N GLY A 29 5.72 -7.10 -10.11
CA GLY A 29 5.77 -6.04 -9.09
C GLY A 29 7.08 -5.25 -9.12
N ILE A 30 7.02 -4.01 -8.65
CA ILE A 30 8.12 -3.03 -8.73
C ILE A 30 8.82 -2.92 -7.37
N GLU A 31 8.13 -2.42 -6.35
CA GLU A 31 8.68 -2.29 -4.98
C GLU A 31 8.35 -3.48 -4.07
N VAL A 32 7.28 -4.21 -4.40
CA VAL A 32 6.87 -5.45 -3.75
C VAL A 32 6.27 -6.36 -4.81
N THR A 33 6.46 -7.67 -4.67
CA THR A 33 5.86 -8.63 -5.60
C THR A 33 4.38 -8.85 -5.30
N GLU A 34 3.60 -9.21 -6.33
CA GLU A 34 2.20 -9.62 -6.19
C GLU A 34 2.03 -10.72 -5.13
N GLU A 35 2.92 -11.71 -5.15
CA GLU A 35 2.90 -12.84 -4.21
C GLU A 35 3.03 -12.38 -2.75
N VAL A 36 3.92 -11.43 -2.47
CA VAL A 36 4.09 -10.91 -1.11
C VAL A 36 2.91 -10.01 -0.72
N PHE A 37 2.42 -9.19 -1.66
CA PHE A 37 1.32 -8.25 -1.43
C PHE A 37 -0.01 -8.96 -1.14
N GLU A 38 -0.30 -10.06 -1.84
CA GLU A 38 -1.52 -10.86 -1.63
C GLU A 38 -1.35 -11.98 -0.57
N SER A 39 -0.13 -12.16 -0.03
CA SER A 39 0.12 -13.18 0.98
C SER A 39 -0.59 -12.88 2.32
N PRO A 40 -0.86 -13.91 3.14
CA PRO A 40 -1.33 -13.73 4.52
C PRO A 40 -0.36 -12.95 5.43
N ALA A 41 0.88 -12.74 4.98
CA ALA A 41 1.84 -11.92 5.69
C ALA A 41 1.58 -10.42 5.48
N CYS A 42 0.90 -10.01 4.40
CA CYS A 42 0.56 -8.62 4.10
C CYS A 42 -0.55 -8.12 5.02
N ILE A 43 -0.27 -7.02 5.73
CA ILE A 43 -1.24 -6.32 6.59
C ILE A 43 -1.37 -4.84 6.16
N ALA A 44 -1.09 -4.53 4.88
CA ALA A 44 -1.14 -3.17 4.35
C ALA A 44 -2.57 -2.58 4.39
N PHE A 45 -3.61 -3.42 4.30
CA PHE A 45 -5.00 -2.98 4.45
C PHE A 45 -5.36 -2.62 5.89
N ASP A 46 -4.94 -3.43 6.88
CA ASP A 46 -5.08 -3.07 8.30
C ASP A 46 -4.33 -1.76 8.61
N GLN A 47 -3.13 -1.59 8.04
CA GLN A 47 -2.38 -0.35 8.14
C GLN A 47 -3.14 0.84 7.51
N ALA A 48 -3.78 0.64 6.35
CA ALA A 48 -4.54 1.66 5.66
C ALA A 48 -5.80 2.08 6.45
N GLU A 49 -6.54 1.13 7.02
CA GLU A 49 -7.69 1.39 7.89
C GLU A 49 -7.29 2.22 9.12
N ASN A 50 -6.17 1.86 9.74
CA ASN A 50 -5.63 2.57 10.91
C ASN A 50 -5.27 4.04 10.66
N ARG A 51 -5.15 4.48 9.40
CA ARG A 51 -5.02 5.91 9.07
C ARG A 51 -6.22 6.71 9.60
N MET A 52 -7.45 6.20 9.46
CA MET A 52 -8.64 6.93 9.93
C MET A 52 -8.66 7.04 11.46
N HIS A 53 -8.36 5.94 12.14
CA HIS A 53 -8.36 5.90 13.61
C HIS A 53 -7.30 6.82 14.22
N THR A 54 -6.08 6.79 13.68
CA THR A 54 -4.98 7.62 14.16
C THR A 54 -5.21 9.11 13.88
N ILE A 55 -5.73 9.46 12.69
CA ILE A 55 -6.15 10.84 12.39
C ILE A 55 -7.26 11.31 13.34
N LYS A 56 -8.27 10.46 13.59
CA LYS A 56 -9.33 10.77 14.56
C LYS A 56 -8.78 11.03 15.96
N ALA A 57 -7.84 10.21 16.43
CA ALA A 57 -7.20 10.40 17.73
C ALA A 57 -6.49 11.75 17.82
N VAL A 58 -5.76 12.14 16.76
CA VAL A 58 -5.10 13.46 16.68
C VAL A 58 -6.14 14.58 16.72
N MET A 59 -7.24 14.48 15.97
CA MET A 59 -8.31 15.50 15.98
C MET A 59 -8.96 15.63 17.37
N VAL A 60 -9.31 14.52 18.03
CA VAL A 60 -9.89 14.55 19.38
C VAL A 60 -8.90 15.14 20.39
N ALA A 61 -7.62 14.76 20.33
CA ALA A 61 -6.61 15.27 21.26
C ALA A 61 -6.34 16.77 21.13
N THR A 62 -6.51 17.33 19.92
CA THR A 62 -6.17 18.73 19.62
C THR A 62 -7.38 19.66 19.60
N LEU A 63 -8.56 19.16 19.23
CA LEU A 63 -9.78 19.95 19.01
C LEU A 63 -10.98 19.51 19.86
N GLY A 64 -10.91 18.36 20.55
CA GLY A 64 -12.04 17.75 21.27
C GLY A 64 -12.41 18.39 22.61
N ARG A 65 -12.28 19.72 22.73
CA ARG A 65 -12.79 20.50 23.87
C ARG A 65 -14.01 21.30 23.47
#